data_AF-A0A952BN54-F1
#
_entry.id   AF-A0A952BN54-F1
#
_cell.length_a   1.000
_cell.length_b   1.000
_cell.length_c   1.000
_cell.angle_alpha   90.00
_cell.angle_beta   90.00
_cell.angle_gamma   90.00
#
_symmetry.space_group_name_H-M   'P 1'
#
loop_
_entity.id
_entity.type
_entity.pdbx_description
1 polymer ?
#
loop_
_entity_poly.entity_id
_entity_poly.type
_entity_poly.pdbx_seq_one_letter_code
_entity_poly.pdbx_strand_id
1 'polypeptide(L)'
;MKNLSFFLFGLIFNFGFAQQISPLYSNDTVQQFKWVNEKYNEMTLDEKVGQLFVVAAYSNRDAAHENEIENLVKNEAIGGLIFMQDVAIHQAELTNRYNKSAKIPLLIGMDAEWGLAMRIKDVERFPWAMTVGAITDNDLVRQMGNNIGEQVARLGVHFNFAPDCDINTNPQNPIIGNRSYGSDVENVSAKGIAYMNGMREMNVLASAKHFPGHGDTSQDSHKTTPVVPHDLQRLKSVELASFQKLIDAGVPAVMISHLNVPALDDSGIPATISKKIITGLLKNEMHFKGLVITDALNMAGVANAYPPGVVDLLAFEAGNDILLFSQDVKTAKQKIIKKINSGEITEERLEESVKKILMAKYLVGLNNPKPIETKNLMEDLNKVKYSQTIYNLYENAMTLVKNEDNLIPFEKLADLKFAYVPLEEAESGDFNESLNF
;
A
#
# COMPACT_ATOMS: atom_id res chain seq x y z
N MET A 1 -59.04 23.42 -24.74
CA MET A 1 -57.60 23.17 -24.98
C MET A 1 -56.85 23.41 -23.68
N LYS A 2 -56.61 22.35 -22.90
CA LYS A 2 -55.70 22.37 -21.75
C LYS A 2 -54.90 21.07 -21.82
N ASN A 3 -53.63 21.20 -22.17
CA ASN A 3 -52.66 20.11 -22.25
C ASN A 3 -52.32 19.66 -20.82
N LEU A 4 -52.50 18.39 -20.54
CA LEU A 4 -52.02 17.75 -19.31
C LEU A 4 -50.71 17.03 -19.66
N SER A 5 -49.58 17.68 -19.39
CA SER A 5 -48.26 17.05 -19.51
C SER A 5 -48.08 16.02 -18.41
N PHE A 6 -47.90 14.75 -18.80
CA PHE A 6 -47.39 13.70 -17.94
C PHE A 6 -45.90 13.94 -17.68
N PHE A 7 -45.54 14.28 -16.45
CA PHE A 7 -44.16 14.22 -15.98
C PHE A 7 -43.84 12.78 -15.61
N LEU A 8 -43.04 12.11 -16.45
CA LEU A 8 -42.48 10.79 -16.16
C LEU A 8 -41.29 11.01 -15.20
N PHE A 9 -41.49 10.73 -13.91
CA PHE A 9 -40.38 10.68 -12.95
C PHE A 9 -39.57 9.41 -13.23
N GLY A 10 -38.45 9.55 -13.95
CA GLY A 10 -37.45 8.50 -14.10
C GLY A 10 -36.73 8.29 -12.76
N LEU A 11 -37.04 7.20 -12.07
CA LEU A 11 -36.24 6.68 -10.97
C LEU A 11 -34.89 6.21 -11.55
N ILE A 12 -33.88 7.08 -11.51
CA ILE A 12 -32.49 6.68 -11.73
C ILE A 12 -32.06 5.95 -10.46
N PHE A 13 -32.12 4.63 -10.47
CA PHE A 13 -31.40 3.81 -9.51
C PHE A 13 -29.91 3.97 -9.81
N ASN A 14 -29.22 4.78 -9.01
CA ASN A 14 -27.76 4.72 -8.90
C ASN A 14 -27.41 3.35 -8.29
N PHE A 15 -27.25 2.33 -9.13
CA PHE A 15 -26.50 1.15 -8.73
C PHE A 15 -25.06 1.61 -8.50
N GLY A 16 -24.62 1.65 -7.24
CA GLY A 16 -23.22 1.83 -6.91
C GLY A 16 -22.41 0.79 -7.69
N PHE A 17 -21.50 1.25 -8.54
CA PHE A 17 -20.65 0.38 -9.34
C PHE A 17 -19.58 -0.23 -8.42
N ALA A 18 -19.96 -1.27 -7.66
CA ALA A 18 -19.02 -2.17 -7.02
C ALA A 18 -18.09 -2.81 -8.08
N GLN A 19 -16.94 -3.36 -7.66
CA GLN A 19 -16.03 -4.10 -8.55
C GLN A 19 -16.76 -5.26 -9.23
N GLN A 20 -17.28 -5.05 -10.44
CA GLN A 20 -17.91 -6.12 -11.23
C GLN A 20 -16.84 -7.07 -11.76
N ILE A 21 -15.68 -6.52 -12.11
CA ILE A 21 -14.51 -7.21 -12.66
C ILE A 21 -13.38 -7.14 -11.62
N SER A 22 -12.62 -8.22 -11.45
CA SER A 22 -11.47 -8.20 -10.54
C SER A 22 -10.40 -7.23 -11.06
N PRO A 23 -9.82 -6.38 -10.19
CA PRO A 23 -8.74 -5.46 -10.57
C PRO A 23 -7.43 -6.18 -10.91
N LEU A 24 -7.37 -7.51 -10.71
CA LEU A 24 -6.21 -8.34 -11.02
C LEU A 24 -6.24 -8.90 -12.44
N TYR A 25 -7.30 -8.66 -13.20
CA TYR A 25 -7.40 -9.13 -14.59
C TYR A 25 -6.49 -8.29 -15.50
N SER A 26 -5.68 -8.98 -16.29
CA SER A 26 -4.88 -8.35 -17.33
C SER A 26 -5.70 -8.10 -18.60
N ASN A 27 -5.16 -7.31 -19.53
CA ASN A 27 -5.77 -7.10 -20.85
C ASN A 27 -5.87 -8.41 -21.67
N ASP A 28 -5.04 -9.42 -21.39
CA ASP A 28 -5.07 -10.75 -22.01
C ASP A 28 -5.50 -11.81 -20.99
N THR A 29 -6.77 -11.74 -20.57
CA THR A 29 -7.35 -12.62 -19.54
C THR A 29 -7.27 -14.11 -19.89
N VAL A 30 -7.34 -14.45 -21.19
CA VAL A 30 -7.26 -15.86 -21.64
C VAL A 30 -5.87 -16.43 -21.33
N GLN A 31 -4.80 -15.73 -21.72
CA GLN A 31 -3.44 -16.20 -21.43
C GLN A 31 -3.10 -16.09 -19.95
N GLN A 32 -3.62 -15.09 -19.25
CA GLN A 32 -3.48 -14.99 -17.81
C GLN A 32 -4.06 -16.23 -17.11
N PHE A 33 -5.30 -16.61 -17.40
CA PHE A 33 -5.91 -17.78 -16.78
C PHE A 33 -5.21 -19.08 -17.14
N LYS A 34 -4.72 -19.21 -18.38
CA LYS A 34 -3.90 -20.35 -18.78
C LYS A 34 -2.63 -20.45 -17.93
N TRP A 35 -1.84 -19.38 -17.86
CA TRP A 35 -0.62 -19.33 -17.06
C TRP A 35 -0.87 -19.58 -15.57
N VAL A 36 -1.92 -18.95 -15.01
CA VAL A 36 -2.31 -19.11 -13.61
C VAL A 36 -2.67 -20.56 -13.30
N ASN A 37 -3.49 -21.20 -14.13
CA ASN A 37 -3.90 -22.59 -13.91
C ASN A 37 -2.73 -23.56 -14.11
N GLU A 38 -1.87 -23.34 -15.10
CA GLU A 38 -0.64 -24.12 -15.30
C GLU A 38 0.26 -24.05 -14.05
N LYS A 39 0.57 -22.84 -13.57
CA LYS A 39 1.42 -22.67 -12.39
C LYS A 39 0.78 -23.19 -11.11
N TYR A 40 -0.52 -22.99 -10.93
CA TYR A 40 -1.24 -23.53 -9.79
C TYR A 40 -1.20 -25.07 -9.73
N ASN A 41 -1.35 -25.73 -10.87
CA ASN A 41 -1.38 -27.19 -10.97
C ASN A 41 0.02 -27.83 -10.87
N GLU A 42 1.08 -27.09 -11.22
CA GLU A 42 2.48 -27.53 -11.04
C GLU A 42 2.92 -27.52 -9.56
N MET A 43 2.29 -26.73 -8.70
CA MET A 43 2.68 -26.59 -7.29
C MET A 43 2.12 -27.70 -6.40
N THR A 44 2.98 -28.19 -5.52
CA THR A 44 2.58 -29.00 -4.36
C THR A 44 1.77 -28.18 -3.35
N LEU A 45 1.08 -28.84 -2.41
CA LEU A 45 0.38 -28.14 -1.32
C LEU A 45 1.33 -27.24 -0.52
N ASP A 46 2.55 -27.72 -0.24
CA ASP A 46 3.55 -26.94 0.50
C ASP A 46 3.95 -25.65 -0.25
N GLU A 47 4.18 -25.75 -1.56
CA GLU A 47 4.50 -24.59 -2.41
C GLU A 47 3.32 -23.62 -2.51
N LYS A 48 2.09 -24.11 -2.65
CA LYS A 48 0.88 -23.29 -2.66
C LYS A 48 0.74 -22.48 -1.37
N VAL A 49 0.96 -23.10 -0.21
CA VAL A 49 0.93 -22.39 1.08
C VAL A 49 2.12 -21.42 1.20
N GLY A 50 3.29 -21.78 0.68
CA GLY A 50 4.45 -20.88 0.59
C GLY A 50 4.14 -19.57 -0.14
N GLN A 51 3.36 -19.62 -1.23
CA GLN A 51 2.99 -18.43 -2.00
C GLN A 51 2.23 -17.36 -1.20
N LEU A 52 1.63 -17.70 -0.06
CA LEU A 52 0.94 -16.75 0.80
C LEU A 52 1.90 -15.77 1.50
N PHE A 53 3.19 -16.09 1.60
CA PHE A 53 4.13 -15.35 2.43
C PHE A 53 4.94 -14.31 1.63
N VAL A 54 4.99 -13.09 2.17
CA VAL A 54 5.91 -12.02 1.75
C VAL A 54 6.80 -11.66 2.94
N VAL A 55 8.11 -11.87 2.78
CA VAL A 55 9.10 -11.73 3.87
C VAL A 55 9.95 -10.47 3.67
N ALA A 56 10.34 -9.82 4.76
CA ALA A 56 11.21 -8.66 4.69
C ALA A 56 12.64 -9.01 4.28
N ALA A 57 13.19 -8.25 3.33
CA ALA A 57 14.57 -8.32 2.89
C ALA A 57 15.27 -6.97 3.12
N TYR A 58 16.58 -7.03 3.33
CA TYR A 58 17.44 -5.89 3.63
C TYR A 58 18.78 -6.12 2.89
N SER A 59 19.05 -5.33 1.87
CA SER A 59 20.35 -5.21 1.19
C SER A 59 21.44 -4.47 2.00
N ASN A 60 21.11 -3.81 3.10
CA ASN A 60 22.10 -3.19 4.00
C ASN A 60 22.63 -4.16 5.08
N ARG A 61 22.20 -5.42 5.05
CA ARG A 61 22.65 -6.49 5.95
C ARG A 61 23.72 -7.36 5.29
N ASP A 62 24.26 -8.28 6.07
CA ASP A 62 25.36 -9.15 5.66
C ASP A 62 24.91 -10.39 4.86
N ALA A 63 25.89 -11.16 4.39
CA ALA A 63 25.66 -12.38 3.63
C ALA A 63 24.88 -13.46 4.43
N ALA A 64 24.86 -13.41 5.76
CA ALA A 64 24.07 -14.34 6.56
C ALA A 64 22.58 -14.07 6.37
N HIS A 65 22.17 -12.80 6.44
CA HIS A 65 20.80 -12.38 6.09
C HIS A 65 20.46 -12.76 4.64
N GLU A 66 21.37 -12.52 3.69
CA GLU A 66 21.10 -12.86 2.30
C GLU A 66 20.85 -14.37 2.08
N ASN A 67 21.66 -15.21 2.73
CA ASN A 67 21.50 -16.66 2.67
C ASN A 67 20.22 -17.14 3.36
N GLU A 68 19.81 -16.49 4.46
CA GLU A 68 18.54 -16.76 5.14
C GLU A 68 17.36 -16.54 4.20
N ILE A 69 17.30 -15.38 3.54
CA ILE A 69 16.22 -15.05 2.59
C ILE A 69 16.24 -16.01 1.40
N GLU A 70 17.41 -16.31 0.83
CA GLU A 70 17.52 -17.28 -0.27
C GLU A 70 17.04 -18.69 0.14
N ASN A 71 17.30 -19.10 1.39
CA ASN A 71 16.79 -20.36 1.92
C ASN A 71 15.27 -20.36 2.07
N LEU A 72 14.64 -19.26 2.50
CA LEU A 72 13.18 -19.14 2.53
C LEU A 72 12.58 -19.21 1.12
N VAL A 73 13.20 -18.55 0.14
CA VAL A 73 12.79 -18.62 -1.27
C VAL A 73 12.86 -20.05 -1.80
N LYS A 74 13.99 -20.73 -1.57
CA LYS A 74 14.23 -22.06 -2.14
C LYS A 74 13.46 -23.18 -1.43
N ASN A 75 13.47 -23.17 -0.10
CA ASN A 75 12.98 -24.29 0.71
C ASN A 75 11.55 -24.08 1.20
N GLU A 76 11.13 -22.82 1.42
CA GLU A 76 9.76 -22.52 1.85
C GLU A 76 8.87 -22.03 0.71
N ALA A 77 9.41 -21.83 -0.50
CA ALA A 77 8.70 -21.43 -1.70
C ALA A 77 7.84 -20.16 -1.50
N ILE A 78 8.40 -19.17 -0.78
CA ILE A 78 7.69 -17.93 -0.46
C ILE A 78 7.21 -17.18 -1.72
N GLY A 79 6.10 -16.47 -1.60
CA GLY A 79 5.44 -15.80 -2.72
C GLY A 79 6.12 -14.50 -3.15
N GLY A 80 6.78 -13.81 -2.23
CA GLY A 80 7.39 -12.51 -2.49
C GLY A 80 8.28 -12.00 -1.36
N LEU A 81 8.79 -10.79 -1.56
CA LEU A 81 9.65 -10.09 -0.59
C LEU A 81 9.21 -8.63 -0.47
N ILE A 82 9.43 -8.02 0.69
CA ILE A 82 9.33 -6.56 0.90
C ILE A 82 10.70 -5.99 1.27
N PHE A 83 11.18 -4.98 0.54
CA PHE A 83 12.45 -4.31 0.88
C PHE A 83 12.22 -3.09 1.79
N MET A 84 13.00 -2.99 2.87
CA MET A 84 12.69 -2.05 3.98
C MET A 84 13.67 -0.89 4.16
N GLN A 85 14.98 -1.01 3.87
CA GLN A 85 15.95 0.08 4.06
C GLN A 85 17.24 -0.22 3.31
N ASP A 86 17.57 0.44 2.20
CA ASP A 86 18.54 -0.16 1.29
C ASP A 86 19.37 0.74 0.36
N VAL A 87 20.37 0.08 -0.25
CA VAL A 87 21.23 0.59 -1.31
C VAL A 87 20.69 0.07 -2.65
N ALA A 88 20.25 0.95 -3.54
CA ALA A 88 19.50 0.57 -4.74
C ALA A 88 20.19 -0.49 -5.61
N ILE A 89 21.50 -0.35 -5.84
CA ILE A 89 22.27 -1.31 -6.65
C ILE A 89 22.25 -2.69 -5.99
N HIS A 90 22.51 -2.77 -4.69
CA HIS A 90 22.54 -4.04 -4.00
C HIS A 90 21.16 -4.69 -3.91
N GLN A 91 20.09 -3.92 -3.72
CA GLN A 91 18.72 -4.43 -3.80
C GLN A 91 18.43 -5.07 -5.17
N ALA A 92 18.85 -4.46 -6.28
CA ALA A 92 18.67 -5.03 -7.61
C ALA A 92 19.44 -6.36 -7.77
N GLU A 93 20.66 -6.43 -7.27
CA GLU A 93 21.48 -7.65 -7.27
C GLU A 93 20.86 -8.77 -6.44
N LEU A 94 20.36 -8.46 -5.24
CA LEU A 94 19.68 -9.42 -4.38
C LEU A 94 18.35 -9.88 -4.98
N THR A 95 17.58 -8.98 -5.59
CA THR A 95 16.35 -9.35 -6.29
C THR A 95 16.64 -10.33 -7.43
N ASN A 96 17.72 -10.12 -8.19
CA ASN A 96 18.19 -11.04 -9.21
C ASN A 96 18.65 -12.38 -8.62
N ARG A 97 19.37 -12.37 -7.51
CA ARG A 97 19.83 -13.56 -6.79
C ARG A 97 18.65 -14.40 -6.32
N TYR A 98 17.71 -13.79 -5.59
CA TYR A 98 16.55 -14.50 -5.04
C TYR A 98 15.63 -15.04 -6.13
N ASN A 99 15.36 -14.29 -7.19
CA ASN A 99 14.55 -14.79 -8.30
C ASN A 99 15.20 -15.97 -9.04
N LYS A 100 16.54 -16.07 -9.11
CA LYS A 100 17.22 -17.26 -9.67
C LYS A 100 16.99 -18.52 -8.82
N SER A 101 16.77 -18.34 -7.52
CA SER A 101 16.50 -19.43 -6.58
C SER A 101 15.01 -19.78 -6.47
N ALA A 102 14.12 -18.94 -7.02
CA ALA A 102 12.68 -19.13 -6.97
C ALA A 102 12.16 -19.99 -8.13
N LYS A 103 11.25 -20.94 -7.84
CA LYS A 103 10.55 -21.73 -8.88
C LYS A 103 9.46 -20.92 -9.57
N ILE A 104 8.73 -20.12 -8.79
CA ILE A 104 7.76 -19.14 -9.27
C ILE A 104 8.34 -17.76 -8.98
N PRO A 105 8.38 -16.83 -9.94
CA PRO A 105 8.98 -15.52 -9.73
C PRO A 105 8.38 -14.78 -8.54
N LEU A 106 9.22 -14.06 -7.79
CA LEU A 106 8.84 -13.39 -6.54
C LEU A 106 8.09 -12.09 -6.83
N LEU A 107 7.00 -11.86 -6.10
CA LEU A 107 6.35 -10.55 -6.08
C LEU A 107 7.14 -9.63 -5.13
N ILE A 108 7.82 -8.65 -5.70
CA ILE A 108 8.66 -7.71 -4.92
C ILE A 108 7.83 -6.47 -4.53
N GLY A 109 7.74 -6.21 -3.24
CA GLY A 109 7.03 -5.08 -2.66
C GLY A 109 7.94 -4.07 -1.95
N MET A 110 7.40 -2.88 -1.68
CA MET A 110 8.07 -1.81 -0.95
C MET A 110 7.03 -0.82 -0.40
N ASP A 111 7.26 -0.19 0.74
CA ASP A 111 6.56 1.06 1.05
C ASP A 111 7.33 2.23 0.43
N ALA A 112 6.74 2.89 -0.55
CA ALA A 112 7.28 4.08 -1.20
C ALA A 112 6.22 5.20 -1.25
N GLU A 113 5.64 5.54 -0.08
CA GLU A 113 4.56 6.52 0.06
C GLU A 113 4.95 7.90 -0.48
N TRP A 114 6.15 8.39 -0.10
CA TRP A 114 6.75 9.64 -0.60
C TRP A 114 7.90 9.36 -1.58
N GLY A 115 7.76 8.29 -2.36
CA GLY A 115 8.75 7.83 -3.33
C GLY A 115 9.80 6.89 -2.75
N LEU A 116 10.77 6.51 -3.60
CA LEU A 116 11.85 5.60 -3.21
C LEU A 116 12.65 6.10 -2.00
N ALA A 117 12.70 7.41 -1.78
CA ALA A 117 13.38 8.04 -0.63
C ALA A 117 12.90 7.54 0.74
N MET A 118 11.72 6.91 0.82
CA MET A 118 11.25 6.23 2.03
C MET A 118 12.15 5.05 2.45
N ARG A 119 12.87 4.46 1.49
CA ARG A 119 13.63 3.21 1.66
C ARG A 119 15.06 3.31 1.13
N ILE A 120 15.30 4.13 0.11
CA ILE A 120 16.58 4.34 -0.57
C ILE A 120 17.11 5.73 -0.23
N LYS A 121 18.39 5.85 0.15
CA LYS A 121 18.96 7.13 0.61
C LYS A 121 19.28 8.12 -0.52
N ASP A 122 19.84 7.63 -1.62
CA ASP A 122 20.44 8.47 -2.67
C ASP A 122 19.45 8.81 -3.80
N VAL A 123 18.22 9.13 -3.43
CA VAL A 123 17.15 9.54 -4.35
C VAL A 123 16.36 10.69 -3.75
N GLU A 124 15.92 11.61 -4.60
CA GLU A 124 15.14 12.76 -4.15
C GLU A 124 13.79 12.32 -3.57
N ARG A 125 13.38 13.02 -2.51
CA ARG A 125 12.19 12.73 -1.75
C ARG A 125 10.99 13.51 -2.29
N PHE A 126 9.90 12.81 -2.59
CA PHE A 126 8.63 13.49 -2.89
C PHE A 126 8.02 14.07 -1.60
N PRO A 127 7.11 15.06 -1.72
CA PRO A 127 6.42 15.61 -0.56
C PRO A 127 5.63 14.53 0.21
N TRP A 128 5.43 14.76 1.51
CA TRP A 128 4.52 13.95 2.32
C TRP A 128 3.09 14.05 1.78
N ALA A 129 2.27 13.03 2.02
CA ALA A 129 0.89 12.99 1.55
C ALA A 129 0.07 14.20 2.03
N MET A 130 0.28 14.71 3.24
CA MET A 130 -0.41 15.90 3.75
C MET A 130 -0.11 17.14 2.90
N THR A 131 1.14 17.31 2.45
CA THR A 131 1.51 18.38 1.51
C THR A 131 0.80 18.16 0.17
N VAL A 132 0.81 16.94 -0.35
CA VAL A 132 0.10 16.58 -1.60
C VAL A 132 -1.41 16.79 -1.48
N GLY A 133 -1.96 16.62 -0.28
CA GLY A 133 -3.37 16.84 0.04
C GLY A 133 -3.85 18.28 -0.14
N ALA A 134 -2.94 19.26 -0.04
CA ALA A 134 -3.24 20.67 -0.26
C ALA A 134 -3.33 21.06 -1.74
N ILE A 135 -2.81 20.21 -2.63
CA ILE A 135 -2.83 20.46 -4.08
C ILE A 135 -4.28 20.33 -4.58
N THR A 136 -4.73 21.25 -5.42
CA THR A 136 -6.08 21.16 -6.01
C THR A 136 -6.13 20.28 -7.26
N ASP A 137 -5.10 20.33 -8.09
CA ASP A 137 -4.99 19.54 -9.32
C ASP A 137 -4.60 18.07 -9.01
N ASN A 138 -5.52 17.15 -9.31
CA ASN A 138 -5.28 15.71 -9.15
C ASN A 138 -4.42 15.11 -10.27
N ASP A 139 -4.29 15.76 -11.43
CA ASP A 139 -3.42 15.25 -12.49
C ASP A 139 -1.94 15.35 -12.10
N LEU A 140 -1.56 16.36 -11.31
CA LEU A 140 -0.22 16.46 -10.73
C LEU A 140 0.07 15.32 -9.73
N VAL A 141 -0.95 14.85 -9.01
CA VAL A 141 -0.85 13.70 -8.09
C VAL A 141 -0.77 12.38 -8.85
N ARG A 142 -1.50 12.25 -9.97
CA ARG A 142 -1.34 11.14 -10.92
C ARG A 142 0.07 11.12 -11.50
N GLN A 143 0.63 12.27 -11.88
CA GLN A 143 2.01 12.39 -12.36
C GLN A 143 3.04 12.00 -11.29
N MET A 144 2.83 12.40 -10.03
CA MET A 144 3.62 11.91 -8.90
C MET A 144 3.56 10.38 -8.80
N GLY A 145 2.36 9.80 -8.85
CA GLY A 145 2.18 8.34 -8.84
C GLY A 145 2.91 7.65 -10.00
N ASN A 146 2.85 8.21 -11.21
CA ASN A 146 3.55 7.70 -12.39
C ASN A 146 5.08 7.73 -12.22
N ASN A 147 5.64 8.86 -11.77
CA ASN A 147 7.08 9.00 -11.56
C ASN A 147 7.60 8.04 -10.49
N ILE A 148 6.90 7.91 -9.36
CA ILE A 148 7.27 6.92 -8.33
C ILE A 148 7.13 5.50 -8.89
N GLY A 149 6.06 5.24 -9.65
CA GLY A 149 5.85 3.97 -10.37
C GLY A 149 7.04 3.59 -11.26
N GLU A 150 7.56 4.55 -12.03
CA GLU A 150 8.73 4.34 -12.88
C GLU A 150 9.98 4.05 -12.06
N GLN A 151 10.22 4.79 -10.98
CA GLN A 151 11.35 4.59 -10.09
C GLN A 151 11.32 3.19 -9.44
N VAL A 152 10.18 2.79 -8.85
CA VAL A 152 10.07 1.49 -8.17
C VAL A 152 10.14 0.33 -9.19
N ALA A 153 9.50 0.46 -10.36
CA ALA A 153 9.58 -0.54 -11.43
C ALA A 153 11.00 -0.69 -11.97
N ARG A 154 11.75 0.42 -12.10
CA ARG A 154 13.17 0.40 -12.52
C ARG A 154 14.07 -0.39 -11.56
N LEU A 155 13.68 -0.46 -10.28
CA LEU A 155 14.32 -1.23 -9.23
C LEU A 155 13.76 -2.67 -9.09
N GLY A 156 12.85 -3.07 -9.98
CA GLY A 156 12.21 -4.39 -9.97
C GLY A 156 11.18 -4.58 -8.84
N VAL A 157 10.65 -3.48 -8.29
CA VAL A 157 9.52 -3.50 -7.37
C VAL A 157 8.24 -3.49 -8.18
N HIS A 158 7.34 -4.42 -7.87
CA HIS A 158 6.08 -4.63 -8.58
C HIS A 158 4.88 -4.12 -7.79
N PHE A 159 5.07 -3.90 -6.49
CA PHE A 159 4.00 -3.61 -5.56
C PHE A 159 4.43 -2.51 -4.59
N ASN A 160 3.86 -1.32 -4.74
CA ASN A 160 4.00 -0.27 -3.76
C ASN A 160 2.85 -0.37 -2.74
N PHE A 161 3.18 -0.52 -1.46
CA PHE A 161 2.22 -0.50 -0.36
C PHE A 161 1.78 0.95 -0.05
N ALA A 162 1.18 1.59 -1.03
CA ALA A 162 0.64 2.95 -1.00
C ALA A 162 -0.54 3.00 -2.00
N PRO A 163 -1.49 3.93 -1.87
CA PRO A 163 -1.51 5.08 -0.97
C PRO A 163 -2.11 4.79 0.43
N ASP A 164 -1.71 5.61 1.40
CA ASP A 164 -2.42 5.75 2.68
C ASP A 164 -3.73 6.52 2.44
N CYS A 165 -4.85 5.88 2.78
CA CYS A 165 -6.21 6.36 2.57
C CYS A 165 -6.93 6.62 3.90
N ASP A 166 -6.18 6.66 5.00
CA ASP A 166 -6.73 6.97 6.32
C ASP A 166 -7.17 8.43 6.39
N ILE A 167 -8.34 8.68 6.97
CA ILE A 167 -8.84 10.05 7.16
C ILE A 167 -8.31 10.61 8.47
N ASN A 168 -7.37 11.56 8.39
CA ASN A 168 -6.68 12.12 9.55
C ASN A 168 -7.53 13.15 10.30
N THR A 169 -8.63 12.69 10.91
CA THR A 169 -9.57 13.53 11.68
C THR A 169 -9.05 13.90 13.07
N ASN A 170 -8.07 13.15 13.60
CA ASN A 170 -7.45 13.41 14.89
C ASN A 170 -6.10 14.11 14.73
N PRO A 171 -5.96 15.40 15.08
CA PRO A 171 -4.70 16.12 14.96
C PRO A 171 -3.60 15.61 15.93
N GLN A 172 -3.96 14.81 16.94
CA GLN A 172 -3.03 14.18 17.86
C GLN A 172 -2.65 12.74 17.45
N ASN A 173 -3.06 12.29 16.27
CA ASN A 173 -2.73 10.95 15.77
C ASN A 173 -1.19 10.83 15.58
N PRO A 174 -0.51 9.92 16.30
CA PRO A 174 0.94 9.84 16.29
C PRO A 174 1.53 9.06 15.11
N ILE A 175 0.71 8.38 14.30
CA ILE A 175 1.17 7.39 13.31
C ILE A 175 0.76 7.72 11.87
N ILE A 176 -0.42 8.32 11.67
CA ILE A 176 -0.88 8.74 10.33
C ILE A 176 -0.37 10.16 10.07
N GLY A 177 -0.89 11.17 10.75
CA GLY A 177 -0.37 12.54 10.67
C GLY A 177 -0.13 12.99 9.22
N ASN A 178 1.14 13.26 8.88
CA ASN A 178 1.56 13.71 7.56
C ASN A 178 1.51 12.64 6.44
N ARG A 179 1.23 11.38 6.77
CA ARG A 179 1.07 10.27 5.81
C ARG A 179 -0.31 10.20 5.17
N SER A 180 -1.30 10.87 5.74
CA SER A 180 -2.61 11.04 5.10
C SER A 180 -2.66 12.31 4.26
N TYR A 181 -3.47 12.30 3.21
CA TYR A 181 -3.78 13.48 2.39
C TYR A 181 -4.69 14.51 3.10
N GLY A 182 -5.17 14.22 4.32
CA GLY A 182 -5.92 15.17 5.12
C GLY A 182 -7.10 14.55 5.87
N SER A 183 -8.07 15.39 6.24
CA SER A 183 -9.23 15.01 7.05
C SER A 183 -10.54 14.94 6.27
N ASP A 184 -10.54 15.32 4.98
CA ASP A 184 -11.73 15.28 4.13
C ASP A 184 -11.77 14.00 3.29
N VAL A 185 -12.90 13.28 3.35
CA VAL A 185 -13.10 11.98 2.69
C VAL A 185 -12.97 12.10 1.17
N GLU A 186 -13.58 13.13 0.56
CA GLU A 186 -13.57 13.28 -0.89
C GLU A 186 -12.16 13.62 -1.40
N ASN A 187 -11.45 14.52 -0.72
CA ASN A 187 -10.08 14.88 -1.05
C ASN A 187 -9.15 13.68 -0.91
N VAL A 188 -9.14 12.99 0.25
CA VAL A 188 -8.27 11.82 0.48
C VAL A 188 -8.52 10.74 -0.57
N SER A 189 -9.78 10.46 -0.88
CA SER A 189 -10.14 9.46 -1.88
C SER A 189 -9.68 9.86 -3.29
N ALA A 190 -9.90 11.11 -3.68
CA ALA A 190 -9.50 11.60 -4.99
C ALA A 190 -7.97 11.57 -5.18
N LYS A 191 -7.21 11.94 -4.14
CA LYS A 191 -5.74 11.87 -4.13
C LYS A 191 -5.24 10.43 -4.19
N GLY A 192 -5.83 9.53 -3.40
CA GLY A 192 -5.50 8.11 -3.42
C GLY A 192 -5.77 7.48 -4.80
N ILE A 193 -6.91 7.78 -5.43
CA ILE A 193 -7.25 7.31 -6.77
C ILE A 193 -6.29 7.85 -7.82
N ALA A 194 -5.94 9.15 -7.77
CA ALA A 194 -4.99 9.75 -8.70
C ALA A 194 -3.60 9.09 -8.59
N TYR A 195 -3.08 8.95 -7.37
CA TYR A 195 -1.81 8.28 -7.10
C TYR A 195 -1.79 6.84 -7.61
N MET A 196 -2.84 6.07 -7.29
CA MET A 196 -3.02 4.70 -7.77
C MET A 196 -3.04 4.61 -9.30
N ASN A 197 -3.73 5.52 -9.98
CA ASN A 197 -3.79 5.54 -11.44
C ASN A 197 -2.41 5.81 -12.05
N GLY A 198 -1.62 6.71 -11.45
CA GLY A 198 -0.23 6.92 -11.85
C GLY A 198 0.63 5.65 -11.74
N MET A 199 0.51 4.91 -10.63
CA MET A 199 1.20 3.62 -10.46
C MET A 199 0.79 2.60 -11.52
N ARG A 200 -0.51 2.53 -11.81
CA ARG A 200 -1.07 1.62 -12.81
C ARG A 200 -0.49 1.85 -14.21
N GLU A 201 -0.21 3.10 -14.58
CA GLU A 201 0.44 3.44 -15.87
C GLU A 201 1.84 2.81 -16.02
N MET A 202 2.48 2.47 -14.90
CA MET A 202 3.80 1.83 -14.87
C MET A 202 3.73 0.33 -14.54
N ASN A 203 2.54 -0.28 -14.58
CA ASN A 203 2.28 -1.67 -14.18
C ASN A 203 2.73 -2.01 -12.75
N VAL A 204 2.64 -1.05 -11.83
CA VAL A 204 2.91 -1.23 -10.40
C VAL A 204 1.60 -1.33 -9.64
N LEU A 205 1.47 -2.33 -8.78
CA LEU A 205 0.30 -2.51 -7.92
C LEU A 205 0.34 -1.53 -6.75
N ALA A 206 -0.83 -0.97 -6.43
CA ALA A 206 -1.05 -0.11 -5.27
C ALA A 206 -1.84 -0.85 -4.18
N SER A 207 -1.68 -0.48 -2.92
CA SER A 207 -2.44 -1.01 -1.79
C SER A 207 -3.06 0.13 -1.00
N ALA A 208 -4.39 0.19 -0.95
CA ALA A 208 -5.07 1.09 -0.02
C ALA A 208 -4.82 0.63 1.41
N LYS A 209 -4.43 1.55 2.31
CA LYS A 209 -4.14 1.23 3.71
C LYS A 209 -4.52 2.38 4.66
N HIS A 210 -4.79 2.14 5.94
CA HIS A 210 -4.78 0.84 6.62
C HIS A 210 -6.22 0.46 7.02
N PHE A 211 -6.83 -0.50 6.31
CA PHE A 211 -8.23 -0.86 6.51
C PHE A 211 -8.45 -1.45 7.91
N PRO A 212 -9.54 -1.12 8.64
CA PRO A 212 -10.70 -0.33 8.20
C PRO A 212 -10.61 1.19 8.42
N GLY A 213 -9.43 1.73 8.78
CA GLY A 213 -9.18 3.16 8.97
C GLY A 213 -8.45 3.48 10.27
N HIS A 214 -7.20 3.94 10.18
CA HIS A 214 -6.31 4.22 11.31
C HIS A 214 -6.21 5.72 11.66
N GLY A 215 -6.84 6.58 10.87
CA GLY A 215 -6.69 8.03 10.95
C GLY A 215 -7.23 8.70 12.23
N ASP A 216 -8.03 8.01 13.03
CA ASP A 216 -8.58 8.50 14.31
C ASP A 216 -8.19 7.61 15.50
N THR A 217 -6.93 7.17 15.55
CA THR A 217 -6.38 6.48 16.72
C THR A 217 -5.41 7.38 17.47
N SER A 218 -5.36 7.23 18.80
CA SER A 218 -4.39 7.91 19.67
C SER A 218 -3.24 7.00 20.12
N GLN A 219 -3.15 5.79 19.56
CA GLN A 219 -2.20 4.75 19.96
C GLN A 219 -1.46 4.19 18.73
N ASP A 220 -0.19 3.89 18.92
CA ASP A 220 0.70 3.36 17.87
C ASP A 220 0.56 1.84 17.76
N SER A 221 0.14 1.35 16.58
CA SER A 221 -0.01 -0.09 16.30
C SER A 221 1.30 -0.88 16.36
N HIS A 222 2.45 -0.20 16.28
CA HIS A 222 3.76 -0.84 16.50
C HIS A 222 4.01 -1.20 17.96
N LYS A 223 3.24 -0.63 18.89
CA LYS A 223 3.45 -0.77 20.35
C LYS A 223 2.31 -1.50 21.07
N THR A 224 1.08 -1.37 20.57
CA THR A 224 -0.13 -1.93 21.19
C THR A 224 -1.19 -2.16 20.11
N THR A 225 -2.33 -2.78 20.44
CA THR A 225 -3.50 -2.86 19.55
C THR A 225 -4.36 -1.60 19.73
N PRO A 226 -4.38 -0.64 18.78
CA PRO A 226 -5.19 0.56 18.91
C PRO A 226 -6.67 0.22 18.80
N VAL A 227 -7.51 0.92 19.57
CA VAL A 227 -8.96 0.80 19.52
C VAL A 227 -9.55 1.96 18.75
N VAL A 228 -10.46 1.69 17.82
CA VAL A 228 -11.28 2.70 17.12
C VAL A 228 -12.68 2.67 17.74
N PRO A 229 -13.03 3.64 18.62
CA PRO A 229 -14.22 3.56 19.48
C PRO A 229 -15.48 4.18 18.82
N HIS A 230 -15.57 4.16 17.49
CA HIS A 230 -16.66 4.80 16.75
C HIS A 230 -17.80 3.83 16.43
N ASP A 231 -19.02 4.37 16.27
CA ASP A 231 -20.16 3.60 15.82
C ASP A 231 -20.10 3.26 14.31
N LEU A 232 -20.92 2.30 13.89
CA LEU A 232 -20.95 1.83 12.51
C LEU A 232 -21.33 2.94 11.50
N GLN A 233 -22.17 3.90 11.89
CA GLN A 233 -22.61 4.97 10.99
C GLN A 233 -21.43 5.91 10.69
N ARG A 234 -20.68 6.31 11.72
CA ARG A 234 -19.46 7.09 11.60
C ARG A 234 -18.45 6.35 10.72
N LEU A 235 -18.16 5.09 11.03
CA LEU A 235 -17.22 4.26 10.26
C LEU A 235 -17.60 4.19 8.79
N LYS A 236 -18.88 4.00 8.46
CA LYS A 236 -19.35 3.97 7.07
C LYS A 236 -19.21 5.31 6.35
N SER A 237 -19.37 6.43 7.07
CA SER A 237 -19.35 7.77 6.49
C SER A 237 -17.96 8.40 6.36
N VAL A 238 -16.98 7.93 7.14
CA VAL A 238 -15.64 8.53 7.21
C VAL A 238 -14.58 7.48 6.89
N GLU A 239 -14.32 6.54 7.80
CA GLU A 239 -13.18 5.65 7.71
C GLU A 239 -13.30 4.66 6.54
N LEU A 240 -14.44 3.99 6.37
CA LEU A 240 -14.70 3.03 5.30
C LEU A 240 -15.02 3.71 3.95
N ALA A 241 -15.43 4.98 3.98
CA ALA A 241 -15.88 5.69 2.78
C ALA A 241 -14.74 5.88 1.76
N SER A 242 -13.52 6.16 2.22
CA SER A 242 -12.35 6.25 1.32
C SER A 242 -12.01 4.91 0.68
N PHE A 243 -12.02 3.82 1.46
CA PHE A 243 -11.79 2.48 0.94
C PHE A 243 -12.85 2.08 -0.08
N GLN A 244 -14.13 2.36 0.16
CA GLN A 244 -15.19 2.06 -0.82
C GLN A 244 -14.93 2.78 -2.15
N LYS A 245 -14.55 4.06 -2.13
CA LYS A 245 -14.24 4.82 -3.35
C LYS A 245 -13.04 4.25 -4.11
N LEU A 246 -11.98 3.82 -3.40
CA LEU A 246 -10.84 3.16 -4.04
C LEU A 246 -11.18 1.76 -4.57
N ILE A 247 -12.04 1.01 -3.88
CA ILE A 247 -12.57 -0.28 -4.36
C ILE A 247 -13.33 -0.06 -5.66
N ASP A 248 -14.25 0.89 -5.70
CA ASP A 248 -15.04 1.23 -6.89
C ASP A 248 -14.14 1.71 -8.06
N ALA A 249 -13.01 2.37 -7.74
CA ALA A 249 -11.98 2.77 -8.71
C ALA A 249 -11.01 1.64 -9.13
N GLY A 250 -11.20 0.42 -8.63
CA GLY A 250 -10.43 -0.75 -9.01
C GLY A 250 -9.05 -0.85 -8.34
N VAL A 251 -8.93 -0.48 -7.07
CA VAL A 251 -7.68 -0.73 -6.31
C VAL A 251 -7.35 -2.23 -6.30
N PRO A 252 -6.11 -2.64 -6.64
CA PRO A 252 -5.79 -4.05 -6.77
C PRO A 252 -5.58 -4.76 -5.43
N ALA A 253 -5.33 -4.00 -4.35
CA ALA A 253 -5.11 -4.53 -3.03
C ALA A 253 -5.58 -3.62 -1.90
N VAL A 254 -5.89 -4.23 -0.75
CA VAL A 254 -6.19 -3.55 0.51
C VAL A 254 -5.34 -4.18 1.61
N MET A 255 -4.63 -3.35 2.36
CA MET A 255 -3.86 -3.76 3.53
C MET A 255 -4.69 -3.60 4.80
N ILE A 256 -4.75 -4.66 5.61
CA ILE A 256 -5.53 -4.74 6.84
C ILE A 256 -4.64 -4.41 8.04
N SER A 257 -5.09 -3.43 8.84
CA SER A 257 -4.44 -2.96 10.04
C SER A 257 -4.70 -3.84 11.27
N HIS A 258 -3.78 -3.78 12.25
CA HIS A 258 -3.94 -4.44 13.55
C HIS A 258 -4.80 -3.60 14.53
N LEU A 259 -5.97 -3.14 14.08
CA LEU A 259 -6.91 -2.32 14.85
C LEU A 259 -8.02 -3.15 15.48
N ASN A 260 -8.36 -2.87 16.74
CA ASN A 260 -9.59 -3.36 17.35
C ASN A 260 -10.72 -2.36 17.06
N VAL A 261 -11.78 -2.82 16.40
CA VAL A 261 -12.92 -1.97 15.99
C VAL A 261 -14.23 -2.60 16.47
N PRO A 262 -14.65 -2.34 17.73
CA PRO A 262 -15.78 -3.04 18.36
C PRO A 262 -17.10 -2.96 17.61
N ALA A 263 -17.35 -1.86 16.88
CA ALA A 263 -18.56 -1.71 16.08
C ALA A 263 -18.60 -2.61 14.83
N LEU A 264 -17.45 -3.15 14.39
CA LEU A 264 -17.35 -4.11 13.29
C LEU A 264 -17.14 -5.55 13.80
N ASP A 265 -16.39 -5.73 14.88
CA ASP A 265 -16.22 -7.00 15.58
C ASP A 265 -16.07 -6.79 17.09
N ASP A 266 -17.09 -7.20 17.83
CA ASP A 266 -17.20 -7.07 19.28
C ASP A 266 -16.37 -8.09 20.09
N SER A 267 -15.68 -9.02 19.41
CA SER A 267 -14.83 -10.02 20.07
C SER A 267 -13.52 -9.46 20.65
N GLY A 268 -13.15 -8.24 20.26
CA GLY A 268 -11.95 -7.55 20.73
C GLY A 268 -10.65 -7.96 20.04
N ILE A 269 -10.72 -8.78 18.99
CA ILE A 269 -9.56 -9.15 18.17
C ILE A 269 -9.21 -8.05 17.14
N PRO A 270 -7.94 -7.96 16.69
CA PRO A 270 -7.56 -7.05 15.62
C PRO A 270 -8.24 -7.38 14.27
N ALA A 271 -8.47 -6.36 13.44
CA ALA A 271 -9.10 -6.48 12.13
C ALA A 271 -8.37 -7.48 11.21
N THR A 272 -7.04 -7.54 11.26
CA THR A 272 -6.20 -8.47 10.49
C THR A 272 -6.58 -9.95 10.67
N ILE A 273 -7.13 -10.33 11.82
CA ILE A 273 -7.55 -11.71 12.12
C ILE A 273 -9.07 -11.85 12.30
N SER A 274 -9.84 -10.80 11.98
CA SER A 274 -11.30 -10.83 12.07
C SER A 274 -11.93 -11.27 10.75
N LYS A 275 -12.54 -12.46 10.76
CA LYS A 275 -13.35 -12.96 9.64
C LYS A 275 -14.58 -12.07 9.38
N LYS A 276 -15.15 -11.45 10.42
CA LYS A 276 -16.28 -10.51 10.27
C LYS A 276 -15.87 -9.28 9.46
N ILE A 277 -14.70 -8.70 9.76
CA ILE A 277 -14.20 -7.51 9.08
C ILE A 277 -13.69 -7.84 7.68
N ILE A 278 -12.90 -8.90 7.52
CA ILE A 278 -12.27 -9.20 6.22
C ILE A 278 -13.25 -9.88 5.28
N THR A 279 -13.76 -11.06 5.66
CA THR A 279 -14.66 -11.81 4.78
C THR A 279 -16.06 -11.20 4.77
N GLY A 280 -16.62 -10.88 5.94
CA GLY A 280 -17.97 -10.31 6.06
C GLY A 280 -18.07 -8.93 5.42
N LEU A 281 -17.32 -7.96 5.93
CA LEU A 281 -17.42 -6.57 5.46
C LEU A 281 -16.66 -6.34 4.15
N LEU A 282 -15.33 -6.49 4.11
CA LEU A 282 -14.54 -6.09 2.95
C LEU A 282 -14.86 -6.90 1.69
N LYS A 283 -14.86 -8.23 1.78
CA LYS A 283 -15.10 -9.10 0.61
C LYS A 283 -16.58 -9.16 0.24
N ASN A 284 -17.47 -9.40 1.20
CA ASN A 284 -18.88 -9.65 0.88
C ASN A 284 -19.72 -8.37 0.78
N GLU A 285 -19.69 -7.48 1.77
CA GLU A 285 -20.52 -6.25 1.75
C GLU A 285 -19.95 -5.16 0.85
N MET A 286 -18.64 -4.91 0.88
CA MET A 286 -17.96 -3.92 0.04
C MET A 286 -17.55 -4.47 -1.34
N HIS A 287 -17.80 -5.77 -1.58
CA HIS A 287 -17.55 -6.44 -2.85
C HIS A 287 -16.11 -6.35 -3.38
N PHE A 288 -15.12 -6.30 -2.49
CA PHE A 288 -13.72 -6.22 -2.89
C PHE A 288 -13.23 -7.54 -3.51
N LYS A 289 -12.65 -7.46 -4.71
CA LYS A 289 -12.19 -8.62 -5.51
C LYS A 289 -10.68 -8.64 -5.75
N GLY A 290 -9.92 -7.73 -5.13
CA GLY A 290 -8.46 -7.68 -5.19
C GLY A 290 -7.78 -8.60 -4.16
N LEU A 291 -6.49 -8.32 -3.91
CA LEU A 291 -5.69 -8.97 -2.88
C LEU A 291 -5.95 -8.35 -1.50
N VAL A 292 -6.24 -9.19 -0.52
CA VAL A 292 -6.27 -8.79 0.90
C VAL A 292 -4.92 -9.11 1.52
N ILE A 293 -4.28 -8.12 2.15
CA ILE A 293 -2.90 -8.23 2.64
C ILE A 293 -2.87 -7.84 4.11
N THR A 294 -2.18 -8.60 4.95
CA THR A 294 -1.96 -8.17 6.33
C THR A 294 -0.99 -6.99 6.37
N ASP A 295 -1.15 -6.08 7.33
CA ASP A 295 -0.01 -5.31 7.82
C ASP A 295 1.04 -6.27 8.45
N ALA A 296 2.24 -5.78 8.75
CA ALA A 296 3.36 -6.61 9.19
C ALA A 296 3.00 -7.44 10.44
N LEU A 297 2.98 -8.77 10.31
CA LEU A 297 2.51 -9.70 11.35
C LEU A 297 3.46 -9.81 12.54
N ASN A 298 4.69 -9.31 12.43
CA ASN A 298 5.64 -9.21 13.54
C ASN A 298 5.38 -8.02 14.48
N MET A 299 4.44 -7.12 14.15
CA MET A 299 4.13 -5.94 14.98
C MET A 299 3.49 -6.33 16.32
N ALA A 300 3.83 -5.57 17.37
CA ALA A 300 3.36 -5.83 18.73
C ALA A 300 1.83 -5.81 18.88
N GLY A 301 1.14 -5.02 18.04
CA GLY A 301 -0.32 -4.93 18.02
C GLY A 301 -1.06 -6.24 17.67
N VAL A 302 -0.35 -7.28 17.24
CA VAL A 302 -0.92 -8.63 17.06
C VAL A 302 0.03 -9.74 17.54
N ALA A 303 1.34 -9.61 17.30
CA ALA A 303 2.30 -10.69 17.51
C ALA A 303 2.42 -11.14 18.97
N ASN A 304 2.38 -10.19 19.92
CA ASN A 304 2.61 -10.49 21.34
C ASN A 304 1.52 -11.35 21.98
N ALA A 305 0.35 -11.43 21.36
CA ALA A 305 -0.79 -12.20 21.87
C ALA A 305 -0.74 -13.69 21.48
N TYR A 306 0.14 -14.09 20.55
CA TYR A 306 0.11 -15.42 19.95
C TYR A 306 1.50 -16.04 19.80
N PRO A 307 1.65 -17.37 19.94
CA PRO A 307 2.87 -18.06 19.53
C PRO A 307 3.14 -17.92 18.01
N PRO A 308 4.41 -18.03 17.57
CA PRO A 308 4.76 -17.96 16.16
C PRO A 308 3.92 -18.90 15.27
N GLY A 309 3.52 -18.40 14.11
CA GLY A 309 2.70 -19.11 13.12
C GLY A 309 1.20 -19.21 13.43
N VAL A 310 0.76 -18.87 14.65
CA VAL A 310 -0.68 -18.87 14.98
C VAL A 310 -1.38 -17.67 14.37
N VAL A 311 -0.77 -16.48 14.45
CA VAL A 311 -1.34 -15.26 13.85
C VAL A 311 -1.49 -15.38 12.33
N ASP A 312 -0.50 -15.98 11.67
CA ASP A 312 -0.49 -16.26 10.23
C ASP A 312 -1.67 -17.14 9.81
N LEU A 313 -1.92 -18.21 10.57
CA LEU A 313 -3.07 -19.10 10.36
C LEU A 313 -4.39 -18.35 10.52
N LEU A 314 -4.55 -17.60 11.63
CA LEU A 314 -5.78 -16.85 11.91
C LEU A 314 -6.04 -15.78 10.84
N ALA A 315 -5.00 -15.08 10.38
CA ALA A 315 -5.10 -14.09 9.32
C ALA A 315 -5.54 -14.75 7.99
N PHE A 316 -4.96 -15.90 7.65
CA PHE A 316 -5.37 -16.65 6.46
C PHE A 316 -6.83 -17.14 6.54
N GLU A 317 -7.24 -17.68 7.69
CA GLU A 317 -8.62 -18.12 7.97
C GLU A 317 -9.62 -16.95 7.91
N ALA A 318 -9.22 -15.75 8.34
CA ALA A 318 -10.05 -14.54 8.29
C ALA A 318 -10.33 -14.05 6.87
N GLY A 319 -9.43 -14.36 5.92
CA GLY A 319 -9.59 -14.05 4.50
C GLY A 319 -8.42 -13.34 3.82
N ASN A 320 -7.28 -13.17 4.50
CA ASN A 320 -6.08 -12.58 3.89
C ASN A 320 -5.50 -13.49 2.81
N ASP A 321 -5.06 -12.89 1.70
CA ASP A 321 -4.40 -13.57 0.60
C ASP A 321 -2.88 -13.57 0.76
N ILE A 322 -2.31 -12.48 1.29
CA ILE A 322 -0.87 -12.34 1.56
C ILE A 322 -0.63 -12.08 3.05
N LEU A 323 0.31 -12.83 3.62
CA LEU A 323 0.80 -12.75 4.99
C LEU A 323 2.16 -12.04 4.99
N LEU A 324 2.13 -10.77 5.35
CA LEU A 324 3.30 -9.89 5.34
C LEU A 324 4.08 -10.04 6.65
N PHE A 325 5.40 -10.21 6.54
CA PHE A 325 6.32 -10.14 7.68
C PHE A 325 6.06 -11.19 8.79
N SER A 326 5.79 -12.43 8.38
CA SER A 326 5.66 -13.57 9.30
C SER A 326 6.88 -13.72 10.20
N GLN A 327 6.67 -14.06 11.48
CA GLN A 327 7.76 -14.32 12.44
C GLN A 327 8.47 -15.66 12.19
N ASP A 328 7.74 -16.66 11.68
CA ASP A 328 8.28 -18.00 11.39
C ASP A 328 7.42 -18.65 10.29
N VAL A 329 7.88 -18.48 9.04
CA VAL A 329 7.22 -18.99 7.84
C VAL A 329 7.02 -20.51 7.91
N LYS A 330 8.02 -21.25 8.38
CA LYS A 330 7.98 -22.72 8.39
C LYS A 330 6.91 -23.22 9.37
N THR A 331 6.90 -22.66 10.58
CA THR A 331 5.89 -23.01 11.59
C THR A 331 4.49 -22.61 11.14
N ALA A 332 4.34 -21.43 10.53
CA ALA A 332 3.06 -20.96 9.97
C ALA A 332 2.54 -21.90 8.86
N LYS A 333 3.38 -22.24 7.88
CA LYS A 333 3.04 -23.18 6.80
C LYS A 333 2.57 -24.53 7.34
N GLN A 334 3.30 -25.11 8.29
CA GLN A 334 2.93 -26.40 8.90
C GLN A 334 1.55 -26.35 9.55
N LYS A 335 1.21 -25.25 10.23
CA LYS A 335 -0.11 -25.06 10.85
C LYS A 335 -1.22 -24.96 9.80
N ILE A 336 -1.01 -24.17 8.76
CA ILE A 336 -1.98 -24.02 7.65
C ILE A 336 -2.19 -25.36 6.93
N ILE A 337 -1.11 -26.04 6.54
CA ILE A 337 -1.17 -27.35 5.88
C ILE A 337 -1.91 -28.38 6.74
N LYS A 338 -1.66 -28.40 8.06
CA LYS A 338 -2.35 -29.30 8.98
C LYS A 338 -3.87 -29.04 8.97
N LYS A 339 -4.29 -27.78 8.99
CA LYS A 339 -5.72 -27.40 8.97
C LYS A 339 -6.38 -27.74 7.64
N ILE A 340 -5.68 -27.56 6.52
CA ILE A 340 -6.17 -27.98 5.20
C ILE A 340 -6.32 -29.51 5.13
N ASN A 341 -5.30 -30.26 5.53
CA ASN A 341 -5.35 -31.73 5.52
C ASN A 341 -6.45 -32.31 6.42
N SER A 342 -6.82 -31.60 7.48
CA SER A 342 -7.93 -31.99 8.36
C SER A 342 -9.32 -31.61 7.84
N GLY A 343 -9.41 -30.82 6.76
CA GLY A 343 -10.67 -30.29 6.22
C GLY A 343 -11.26 -29.11 7.01
N GLU A 344 -10.57 -28.61 8.04
CA GLU A 344 -10.98 -27.40 8.77
C GLU A 344 -10.85 -26.14 7.91
N ILE A 345 -9.91 -26.14 6.96
CA ILE A 345 -9.79 -25.15 5.88
C ILE A 345 -9.96 -25.87 4.55
N THR A 346 -10.83 -25.35 3.69
CA THR A 346 -11.12 -25.89 2.36
C THR A 346 -9.96 -25.65 1.39
N GLU A 347 -9.70 -26.57 0.47
CA GLU A 347 -8.68 -26.37 -0.57
C GLU A 347 -9.03 -25.18 -1.48
N GLU A 348 -10.31 -24.92 -1.72
CA GLU A 348 -10.81 -23.79 -2.49
C GLU A 348 -10.41 -22.44 -1.88
N ARG A 349 -10.27 -22.38 -0.54
CA ARG A 349 -9.84 -21.16 0.16
C ARG A 349 -8.38 -20.85 -0.16
N LEU A 350 -7.54 -21.88 -0.19
CA LEU A 350 -6.14 -21.75 -0.61
C LEU A 350 -6.04 -21.45 -2.11
N GLU A 351 -6.83 -22.14 -2.93
CA GLU A 351 -6.89 -21.91 -4.37
C GLU A 351 -7.22 -20.45 -4.71
N GLU A 352 -8.21 -19.86 -4.04
CA GLU A 352 -8.59 -18.46 -4.23
C GLU A 352 -7.38 -17.53 -4.06
N SER A 353 -6.68 -17.60 -2.92
CA SER A 353 -5.56 -16.72 -2.63
C SER A 353 -4.39 -16.93 -3.57
N VAL A 354 -4.00 -18.19 -3.80
CA VAL A 354 -2.86 -18.49 -4.65
C VAL A 354 -3.13 -18.06 -6.09
N LYS A 355 -4.34 -18.27 -6.61
CA LYS A 355 -4.69 -17.79 -7.95
C LYS A 355 -4.72 -16.27 -8.03
N LYS A 356 -5.18 -15.55 -7.00
CA LYS A 356 -5.07 -14.08 -6.96
C LYS A 356 -3.61 -13.61 -6.98
N ILE A 357 -2.75 -14.23 -6.19
CA ILE A 357 -1.31 -13.92 -6.18
C ILE A 357 -0.69 -14.19 -7.55
N LEU A 358 -1.01 -15.31 -8.20
CA LEU A 358 -0.55 -15.60 -9.56
C LEU A 358 -1.11 -14.61 -10.58
N MET A 359 -2.38 -14.20 -10.48
CA MET A 359 -2.96 -13.16 -11.35
C MET A 359 -2.22 -11.83 -11.20
N ALA A 360 -1.90 -11.43 -9.95
CA ALA A 360 -1.11 -10.24 -9.66
C ALA A 360 0.31 -10.33 -10.26
N LYS A 361 0.98 -11.49 -10.13
CA LYS A 361 2.29 -11.75 -10.76
C LYS A 361 2.22 -11.62 -12.28
N TYR A 362 1.20 -12.20 -12.92
CA TYR A 362 1.01 -12.06 -14.36
C TYR A 362 0.78 -10.59 -14.76
N LEU A 363 -0.05 -9.87 -14.01
CA LEU A 363 -0.41 -8.48 -14.29
C LEU A 363 0.82 -7.55 -14.31
N VAL A 364 1.80 -7.81 -13.45
CA VAL A 364 3.07 -7.05 -13.36
C VAL A 364 4.18 -7.62 -14.24
N GLY A 365 3.87 -8.57 -15.14
CA GLY A 365 4.81 -9.11 -16.13
C GLY A 365 5.71 -10.25 -15.64
N LEU A 366 5.49 -10.81 -14.45
CA LEU A 366 6.28 -11.93 -13.91
C LEU A 366 6.00 -13.27 -14.61
N ASN A 367 5.09 -13.31 -15.58
CA ASN A 367 4.99 -14.42 -16.53
C ASN A 367 6.16 -14.47 -17.53
N ASN A 368 6.94 -13.38 -17.65
CA ASN A 368 8.18 -13.32 -18.43
C ASN A 368 9.23 -12.45 -17.70
N PRO A 369 9.76 -12.92 -16.56
CA PRO A 369 10.62 -12.11 -15.71
C PRO A 369 11.95 -11.82 -16.40
N LYS A 370 12.46 -10.59 -16.23
CA LYS A 370 13.77 -10.17 -16.73
C LYS A 370 14.66 -9.81 -15.55
N PRO A 371 15.96 -10.17 -15.57
CA PRO A 371 16.90 -9.66 -14.59
C PRO A 371 16.97 -8.13 -14.63
N ILE A 372 17.12 -7.51 -13.47
CA ILE A 372 17.27 -6.07 -13.33
C ILE A 372 18.69 -5.69 -13.75
N GLU A 373 18.81 -4.75 -14.69
CA GLU A 373 20.10 -4.20 -15.10
C GLU A 373 20.57 -3.11 -14.14
N THR A 374 21.77 -3.27 -13.56
CA THR A 374 22.35 -2.30 -12.62
C THR A 374 23.06 -1.14 -13.31
N LYS A 375 23.40 -1.30 -14.59
CA LYS A 375 23.98 -0.23 -15.41
C LYS A 375 23.03 0.97 -15.44
N ASN A 376 23.56 2.17 -15.18
CA ASN A 376 22.85 3.45 -15.14
C ASN A 376 21.67 3.51 -14.16
N LEU A 377 21.53 2.55 -13.24
CA LEU A 377 20.39 2.49 -12.31
C LEU A 377 20.25 3.79 -11.52
N MET A 378 21.32 4.30 -10.92
CA MET A 378 21.25 5.53 -10.12
C MET A 378 20.91 6.77 -10.95
N GLU A 379 21.33 6.83 -12.22
CA GLU A 379 20.97 7.92 -13.14
C GLU A 379 19.48 7.84 -13.49
N ASP A 380 18.97 6.64 -13.79
CA ASP A 380 17.57 6.40 -14.12
C ASP A 380 16.63 6.72 -12.95
N LEU A 381 17.09 6.49 -11.72
CA LEU A 381 16.35 6.80 -10.49
C LEU A 381 16.36 8.30 -10.14
N ASN A 382 17.29 9.08 -10.70
CA ASN A 382 17.50 10.50 -10.40
C ASN A 382 17.36 11.41 -11.65
N LYS A 383 16.46 11.05 -12.58
CA LYS A 383 16.17 11.88 -13.75
C LYS A 383 15.65 13.26 -13.31
N VAL A 384 16.11 14.31 -13.99
CA VAL A 384 15.72 15.72 -13.75
C VAL A 384 14.20 15.95 -13.71
N LYS A 385 13.43 15.15 -14.48
CA LYS A 385 11.96 15.24 -14.50
C LYS A 385 11.32 14.99 -13.12
N TYR A 386 11.97 14.20 -12.26
CA TYR A 386 11.47 13.94 -10.90
C TYR A 386 11.59 15.21 -10.06
N SER A 387 12.75 15.86 -10.08
CA SER A 387 12.96 17.16 -9.41
C SER A 387 11.99 18.22 -9.91
N GLN A 388 11.73 18.27 -11.22
CA GLN A 388 10.72 19.19 -11.78
C GLN A 388 9.31 18.90 -11.23
N THR A 389 8.94 17.62 -11.12
CA THR A 389 7.63 17.23 -10.57
C THR A 389 7.56 17.57 -9.09
N ILE A 390 8.63 17.33 -8.32
CA ILE A 390 8.73 17.67 -6.90
C ILE A 390 8.57 19.18 -6.70
N TYR A 391 9.24 19.99 -7.51
CA TYR A 391 9.09 21.44 -7.51
C TYR A 391 7.63 21.87 -7.74
N ASN A 392 7.01 21.36 -8.81
CA ASN A 392 5.62 21.67 -9.14
C ASN A 392 4.66 21.25 -8.02
N LEU A 393 4.90 20.11 -7.37
CA LEU A 393 4.09 19.65 -6.23
C LEU A 393 4.18 20.64 -5.06
N TYR A 394 5.38 21.09 -4.69
CA TYR A 394 5.55 22.08 -3.63
C TYR A 394 4.94 23.43 -4.00
N GLU A 395 5.17 23.92 -5.22
CA GLU A 395 4.59 25.18 -5.71
C GLU A 395 3.05 25.19 -5.60
N ASN A 396 2.40 24.06 -5.94
CA ASN A 396 0.94 23.94 -5.91
C ASN A 396 0.37 23.52 -4.55
N ALA A 397 1.21 23.17 -3.58
CA ALA A 397 0.80 22.77 -2.24
C ALA A 397 0.88 23.93 -1.21
N MET A 398 1.66 24.98 -1.51
CA MET A 398 1.83 26.11 -0.60
C MET A 398 0.48 26.74 -0.24
N THR A 399 0.17 26.77 1.05
CA THR A 399 -1.12 27.23 1.57
C THR A 399 -0.94 28.49 2.42
N LEU A 400 -1.43 29.63 1.93
CA LEU A 400 -1.46 30.87 2.68
C LEU A 400 -2.68 30.88 3.62
N VAL A 401 -2.46 30.49 4.88
CA VAL A 401 -3.53 30.38 5.88
C VAL A 401 -4.05 31.76 6.31
N LYS A 402 -3.16 32.74 6.41
CA LYS A 402 -3.48 34.08 6.92
C LYS A 402 -2.55 35.12 6.28
N ASN A 403 -3.12 36.23 5.83
CA ASN A 403 -2.39 37.36 5.25
C ASN A 403 -3.04 38.68 5.69
N GLU A 404 -2.87 39.04 6.96
CA GLU A 404 -3.33 40.34 7.45
C GLU A 404 -2.51 41.48 6.83
N ASP A 405 -3.18 42.60 6.58
CA ASP A 405 -2.60 43.81 6.00
C ASP A 405 -1.89 43.61 4.64
N ASN A 406 -2.19 42.51 3.93
CA ASN A 406 -1.55 42.11 2.68
C ASN A 406 -0.02 42.10 2.76
N LEU A 407 0.53 41.60 3.87
CA LEU A 407 1.97 41.54 4.09
C LEU A 407 2.71 40.73 3.02
N ILE A 408 2.07 39.69 2.47
CA ILE A 408 2.61 38.82 1.41
C ILE A 408 1.92 39.16 0.07
N PRO A 409 2.67 39.34 -1.04
CA PRO A 409 4.13 39.25 -1.13
C PRO A 409 4.81 40.47 -0.50
N PHE A 410 6.02 40.28 0.06
CA PHE A 410 6.80 41.38 0.59
C PHE A 410 7.16 42.38 -0.52
N GLU A 411 6.83 43.64 -0.32
CA GLU A 411 7.22 44.73 -1.22
C GLU A 411 8.51 45.42 -0.74
N LYS A 412 9.25 46.05 -1.67
CA LYS A 412 10.46 46.83 -1.38
C LYS A 412 11.51 46.05 -0.57
N LEU A 413 11.84 44.84 -1.01
CA LEU A 413 12.79 43.93 -0.35
C LEU A 413 14.11 44.59 0.06
N ALA A 414 14.62 45.53 -0.75
CA ALA A 414 15.86 46.26 -0.49
C ALA A 414 15.80 47.17 0.77
N ASP A 415 14.60 47.60 1.16
CA ASP A 415 14.36 48.44 2.34
C ASP A 415 14.08 47.59 3.60
N LEU A 416 13.88 46.28 3.43
CA LEU A 416 13.55 45.36 4.51
C LEU A 416 14.81 44.72 5.10
N LYS A 417 14.77 44.47 6.40
CA LYS A 417 15.75 43.62 7.09
C LYS A 417 15.04 42.36 7.54
N PHE A 418 15.51 41.21 7.06
CA PHE A 418 14.97 39.92 7.43
C PHE A 418 15.71 39.37 8.66
N ALA A 419 14.94 38.90 9.63
CA ALA A 419 15.44 38.04 10.69
C ALA A 419 14.84 36.65 10.49
N TYR A 420 15.70 35.64 10.35
CA TYR A 420 15.26 34.25 10.34
C TYR A 420 15.31 33.72 11.77
N VAL A 421 14.18 33.22 12.25
CA VAL A 421 14.07 32.57 13.56
C VAL A 421 13.75 31.10 13.31
N PRO A 422 14.73 30.18 13.41
CA PRO A 422 14.45 28.77 13.31
C PRO A 422 13.58 28.35 14.50
N LEU A 423 12.44 27.76 14.19
CA LEU A 423 11.63 27.05 15.16
C LEU A 423 12.04 25.57 15.02
N GLU A 424 12.69 25.01 16.05
CA GLU A 424 13.21 23.62 16.16
C GLU A 424 14.68 23.39 15.73
N GLU A 425 15.11 22.12 15.83
CA GLU A 425 16.49 21.61 15.63
C GLU A 425 16.88 21.41 14.15
N ALA A 426 16.02 21.80 13.20
CA ALA A 426 16.30 21.61 11.78
C ALA A 426 17.47 22.49 11.31
N GLU A 427 18.40 21.90 10.56
CA GLU A 427 19.51 22.66 9.97
C GLU A 427 18.98 23.73 9.01
N SER A 428 19.55 24.93 9.10
CA SER A 428 19.11 26.10 8.32
C SER A 428 20.06 26.48 7.17
N GLY A 429 21.02 25.60 6.84
CA GLY A 429 22.05 25.83 5.83
C GLY A 429 21.46 26.27 4.48
N ASP A 430 20.62 25.42 3.89
CA ASP A 430 20.02 25.66 2.56
C ASP A 430 19.20 26.94 2.50
N PHE A 431 18.45 27.25 3.56
CA PHE A 431 17.65 28.47 3.65
C PHE A 431 18.54 29.71 3.76
N ASN A 432 19.59 29.66 4.60
CA ASN A 432 20.54 30.75 4.74
C ASN A 432 21.32 31.01 3.44
N GLU A 433 21.73 29.95 2.73
CA GLU A 433 22.35 30.08 1.40
C GLU A 433 21.39 30.72 0.40
N SER A 434 20.11 30.34 0.43
CA SER A 434 19.08 30.90 -0.44
C SER A 434 18.74 32.37 -0.13
N LEU A 435 19.02 32.85 1.08
CA LEU A 435 18.83 34.26 1.48
C LEU A 435 20.05 35.14 1.16
N ASN A 436 21.23 34.57 1.00
CA ASN A 436 22.46 35.29 0.68
C ASN A 436 22.53 35.59 -0.83
N PHE A 437 21.68 36.52 -1.27
CA PHE A 437 21.76 37.14 -2.61
C PHE A 437 22.88 38.18 -2.72
#